data_AF-A0A7C8HE33-F1
#
_entry.id   AF-A0A7C8HE33-F1
#
_cell.length_a   1.000
_cell.length_b   1.000
_cell.length_c   1.000
_cell.angle_alpha   90.00
_cell.angle_beta   90.00
_cell.angle_gamma   90.00
#
_symmetry.space_group_name_H-M   'P 1'
#
loop_
_entity.id
_entity.type
_entity.pdbx_description
1 polymer ?
#
loop_
_entity_poly.entity_id
_entity_poly.type
_entity_poly.pdbx_seq_one_letter_code
_entity_poly.pdbx_strand_id
1 'polypeptide(L)'
;MELAYRFFRKYFISTIFLLLFFLLFNMLLIIGVLLFANINSNHLEMPVKTISNLISVNDKGDIYSEDAVGKLLDQKQAWAMLLNDYGTVIWQYNMPSHLPKQYSSTDIAKFSRWYLNEYPTYVYEHSAGLLVIGCAPESIVKWNYSMNTKYTSLMLAGCVIIVIANVFLMLLLFWRNTQRVEKAITPILQGIEKISNGQEVSLPEKEN
;
A
#
# COMPACT_ATOMS: atom_id res chain seq x y z
N MET A 1 17.61 19.17 44.88
CA MET A 1 17.57 17.94 44.04
C MET A 1 16.21 17.71 43.36
N GLU A 2 15.06 17.89 44.02
CA GLU A 2 13.75 17.67 43.38
C GLU A 2 13.43 18.59 42.18
N LEU A 3 13.82 19.86 42.24
CA LEU A 3 13.56 20.82 41.13
C LEU A 3 14.29 20.42 39.83
N ALA A 4 15.54 19.98 39.93
CA ALA A 4 16.30 19.47 38.80
C ALA A 4 15.66 18.21 38.21
N TYR A 5 15.27 17.24 39.06
CA TYR A 5 14.58 16.02 38.60
C TYR A 5 13.26 16.32 37.89
N ARG A 6 12.47 17.28 38.40
CA ARG A 6 11.18 17.69 37.80
C ARG A 6 11.38 18.39 36.46
N PHE A 7 12.45 19.17 36.33
CA PHE A 7 12.86 19.81 35.08
C PHE A 7 13.28 18.74 34.06
N PHE A 8 14.27 17.90 34.38
CA PHE A 8 14.75 16.83 33.51
C PHE A 8 13.64 15.86 33.05
N ARG A 9 12.73 15.48 33.96
CA ARG A 9 11.57 14.64 33.62
C ARG A 9 10.65 15.30 32.60
N LYS A 10 10.42 16.62 32.70
CA LYS A 10 9.59 17.38 31.75
C LYS A 10 10.20 17.40 30.36
N TYR A 11 11.51 17.59 30.23
CA TYR A 11 12.19 17.53 28.93
C TYR A 11 12.19 16.13 28.35
N PHE A 12 12.48 15.11 29.16
CA PHE A 12 12.47 13.72 28.73
C PHE A 12 11.09 13.28 28.19
N ILE A 13 10.01 13.64 28.89
CA ILE A 13 8.64 13.38 28.45
C ILE A 13 8.30 14.15 27.16
N SER A 14 8.70 15.42 27.06
CA SER A 14 8.47 16.24 25.87
C SER A 14 9.14 15.65 24.63
N THR A 15 10.29 14.99 24.80
CA THR A 15 11.01 14.32 23.72
C THR A 15 10.35 13.04 23.29
N ILE A 16 9.95 12.19 24.25
CA ILE A 16 9.18 10.98 23.94
C ILE A 16 7.93 11.35 23.16
N PHE A 17 7.25 12.43 23.57
CA PHE A 17 6.09 12.95 22.88
C PHE A 17 6.42 13.40 21.44
N LEU A 18 7.53 14.11 21.22
CA LEU A 18 7.95 14.54 19.88
C LEU A 18 8.29 13.34 18.97
N LEU A 19 8.96 12.33 19.52
CA LEU A 19 9.26 11.06 18.83
C LEU A 19 7.99 10.31 18.42
N LEU A 20 7.04 10.17 19.36
CA LEU A 20 5.74 9.57 19.11
C LEU A 20 4.95 10.37 18.07
N PHE A 21 4.95 11.70 18.17
CA PHE A 21 4.28 12.57 17.23
C PHE A 21 4.86 12.44 15.83
N PHE A 22 6.18 12.39 15.68
CA PHE A 22 6.81 12.18 14.37
C PHE A 22 6.43 10.84 13.75
N LEU A 23 6.45 9.75 14.54
CA LEU A 23 6.04 8.43 14.08
C LEU A 23 4.56 8.41 13.67
N LEU A 24 3.68 8.97 14.51
CA LEU A 24 2.25 9.08 14.22
C LEU A 24 1.98 9.92 12.97
N PHE A 25 2.67 11.05 12.81
CA PHE A 25 2.51 11.91 11.65
C PHE A 25 2.92 11.20 10.35
N ASN A 26 4.05 10.49 10.34
CA ASN A 26 4.46 9.68 9.18
C ASN A 26 3.46 8.55 8.89
N MET A 27 2.96 7.87 9.92
CA MET A 27 1.92 6.85 9.75
C MET A 27 0.64 7.43 9.15
N LEU A 28 0.18 8.58 9.65
CA LEU A 28 -0.99 9.28 9.12
C LEU A 28 -0.78 9.73 7.68
N LEU A 29 0.42 10.20 7.32
CA LEU A 29 0.76 10.52 5.93
C LEU A 29 0.66 9.31 5.02
N ILE A 30 1.23 8.17 5.42
CA ILE A 30 1.17 6.92 4.64
C ILE A 30 -0.30 6.50 4.46
N ILE A 31 -1.08 6.49 5.53
CA ILE A 31 -2.51 6.16 5.48
C ILE A 31 -3.26 7.14 4.57
N GLY A 32 -2.98 8.44 4.67
CA GLY A 32 -3.58 9.47 3.84
C GLY A 32 -3.32 9.26 2.35
N VAL A 33 -2.07 8.93 1.98
CA VAL A 33 -1.70 8.61 0.59
C VAL A 33 -2.43 7.34 0.11
N LEU A 34 -2.49 6.29 0.93
CA LEU A 34 -3.20 5.06 0.59
C LEU A 34 -4.71 5.26 0.43
N LEU A 35 -5.33 6.04 1.31
CA LEU A 35 -6.76 6.38 1.21
C LEU A 35 -7.04 7.24 -0.02
N PHE A 36 -6.19 8.24 -0.30
CA PHE A 36 -6.32 9.05 -1.51
C PHE A 36 -6.21 8.18 -2.77
N ALA A 37 -5.23 7.28 -2.81
CA ALA A 37 -5.11 6.33 -3.92
C ALA A 37 -6.35 5.43 -4.03
N ASN A 38 -6.89 4.94 -2.92
CA ASN A 38 -8.06 4.07 -2.90
C ASN A 38 -9.34 4.79 -3.37
N ILE A 39 -9.60 6.00 -2.90
CA ILE A 39 -10.77 6.81 -3.30
C ILE A 39 -10.72 7.12 -4.80
N ASN A 40 -9.53 7.39 -5.34
CA ASN A 40 -9.36 7.63 -6.77
C ASN A 40 -9.33 6.34 -7.60
N SER A 41 -9.13 5.17 -6.98
CA SER A 41 -9.18 3.89 -7.66
C SER A 41 -10.62 3.36 -7.71
N ASN A 42 -11.28 3.46 -8.86
CA ASN A 42 -12.66 3.00 -9.07
C ASN A 42 -12.80 1.47 -9.22
N HIS A 43 -11.88 0.71 -8.63
CA HIS A 43 -11.72 -0.70 -8.93
C HIS A 43 -12.66 -1.55 -8.06
N LEU A 44 -13.96 -1.66 -8.42
CA LEU A 44 -14.72 -2.78 -7.85
C LEU A 44 -14.17 -4.08 -8.44
N GLU A 45 -13.78 -5.01 -7.57
CA GLU A 45 -13.34 -6.35 -7.95
C GLU A 45 -14.33 -6.98 -8.94
N MET A 46 -13.79 -7.70 -9.92
CA MET A 46 -14.63 -8.42 -10.87
C MET A 46 -15.29 -9.61 -10.14
N PRO A 47 -16.63 -9.70 -10.08
CA PRO A 47 -17.31 -10.79 -9.38
C PRO A 47 -17.36 -12.06 -10.25
N VAL A 48 -16.19 -12.57 -10.64
CA VAL A 48 -16.04 -13.63 -11.65
C VAL A 48 -16.81 -14.90 -11.26
N LYS A 49 -16.78 -15.28 -9.98
CA LYS A 49 -17.54 -16.42 -9.46
C LYS A 49 -19.06 -16.23 -9.58
N THR A 50 -19.55 -15.03 -9.28
CA THR A 50 -20.97 -14.71 -9.43
C THR A 50 -21.37 -14.76 -10.89
N ILE A 51 -20.58 -14.17 -11.78
CA ILE A 51 -20.81 -14.21 -13.23
C ILE A 51 -20.83 -15.66 -13.73
N SER A 52 -19.88 -16.48 -13.28
CA SER A 52 -19.83 -17.91 -13.61
C SER A 52 -21.10 -18.66 -13.18
N ASN A 53 -21.63 -18.39 -11.99
CA ASN A 53 -22.84 -19.06 -11.50
C ASN A 53 -24.12 -18.64 -12.25
N LEU A 54 -24.13 -17.46 -12.86
CA LEU A 54 -25.23 -16.93 -13.65
C LEU A 54 -25.19 -17.38 -15.11
N ILE A 55 -24.16 -18.16 -15.49
CA ILE A 55 -24.07 -18.85 -16.77
C ILE A 55 -24.47 -20.30 -16.50
N SER A 56 -25.42 -20.80 -17.28
CA SER A 56 -25.98 -22.14 -17.13
C SER A 56 -25.94 -22.89 -18.45
N VAL A 57 -25.81 -24.21 -18.34
CA VAL A 57 -25.81 -25.13 -19.47
C VAL A 57 -27.10 -25.93 -19.40
N ASN A 58 -27.87 -25.93 -20.49
CA ASN A 58 -29.08 -26.74 -20.58
C ASN A 58 -28.74 -28.21 -20.89
N ASP A 59 -29.70 -29.12 -20.72
CA ASP A 59 -29.55 -30.56 -20.97
C ASP A 59 -29.13 -30.90 -22.41
N LYS A 60 -29.36 -29.96 -23.34
CA LYS A 60 -28.97 -30.07 -24.76
C LYS A 60 -27.55 -29.57 -25.06
N GLY A 61 -26.84 -29.04 -24.07
CA GLY A 61 -25.52 -28.43 -24.22
C GLY A 61 -25.54 -26.96 -24.64
N ASP A 62 -26.72 -26.36 -24.80
CA ASP A 62 -26.86 -24.94 -25.09
C ASP A 62 -26.52 -24.09 -23.85
N ILE A 63 -25.70 -23.06 -24.04
CA ILE A 63 -25.25 -22.17 -22.95
C ILE A 63 -26.08 -20.90 -22.94
N TYR A 64 -26.62 -20.58 -21.77
CA TYR A 64 -27.42 -19.38 -21.54
C TYR A 64 -26.85 -18.60 -20.35
N SER A 65 -26.97 -17.28 -20.42
CA SER A 65 -26.62 -16.37 -19.33
C SER A 65 -27.85 -15.62 -18.89
N GLU A 66 -28.00 -15.42 -17.59
CA GLU A 66 -29.02 -14.49 -17.08
C GLU A 66 -28.77 -13.05 -17.55
N ASP A 67 -29.81 -12.25 -17.73
CA ASP A 67 -29.72 -10.82 -18.06
C ASP A 67 -28.81 -10.02 -17.09
N ALA A 68 -28.70 -10.50 -15.85
CA ALA A 68 -27.80 -9.93 -14.85
C ALA A 68 -26.32 -9.98 -15.26
N VAL A 69 -25.91 -11.00 -16.04
CA VAL A 69 -24.54 -11.13 -16.55
C VAL A 69 -24.19 -9.95 -17.45
N GLY A 70 -25.06 -9.62 -18.41
CA GLY A 70 -24.84 -8.51 -19.32
C GLY A 70 -24.72 -7.18 -18.57
N LYS A 71 -25.63 -6.93 -17.62
CA LYS A 71 -25.59 -5.72 -16.77
C LYS A 71 -24.29 -5.59 -15.96
N LEU A 72 -23.82 -6.70 -15.37
CA LEU A 72 -22.58 -6.71 -14.60
C LEU A 72 -21.35 -6.45 -15.48
N LEU A 73 -21.30 -7.08 -16.66
CA LEU A 73 -20.21 -6.89 -17.61
C LEU A 73 -20.20 -5.47 -18.20
N ASP A 74 -21.37 -4.93 -18.56
CA ASP A 74 -21.50 -3.59 -19.13
C ASP A 74 -21.14 -2.49 -18.11
N GLN A 75 -21.58 -2.62 -16.86
CA GLN A 75 -21.20 -1.71 -15.77
C GLN A 75 -19.67 -1.66 -15.57
N LYS A 76 -18.99 -2.76 -15.90
CA LYS A 76 -17.55 -2.92 -15.76
C LYS A 76 -16.76 -2.65 -17.04
N GLN A 77 -17.44 -2.28 -18.13
CA GLN A 77 -16.84 -2.16 -19.47
C GLN A 77 -16.02 -3.40 -19.83
N ALA A 78 -16.59 -4.57 -19.53
CA ALA A 78 -15.96 -5.87 -19.69
C ALA A 78 -16.72 -6.71 -20.72
N TRP A 79 -16.03 -7.69 -21.26
CA TRP A 79 -16.56 -8.71 -22.14
C TRP A 79 -16.25 -10.08 -21.55
N ALA A 80 -16.97 -11.11 -21.98
CA ALA A 80 -16.75 -12.46 -21.51
C ALA A 80 -16.82 -13.47 -22.65
N MET A 81 -16.12 -14.58 -22.48
CA MET A 81 -16.21 -15.75 -23.33
C MET A 81 -16.08 -17.02 -22.50
N LEU A 82 -16.71 -18.09 -22.96
CA LEU A 82 -16.54 -19.43 -22.42
C LEU A 82 -15.79 -20.27 -23.45
N LEU A 83 -14.70 -20.89 -23.03
CA LEU A 83 -13.90 -21.80 -23.84
C LEU A 83 -14.21 -23.25 -23.43
N ASN A 84 -14.32 -24.15 -24.42
CA ASN A 84 -14.29 -25.58 -24.15
C ASN A 84 -12.85 -26.06 -23.88
N ASP A 85 -12.69 -27.35 -23.57
CA ASP A 85 -11.38 -27.97 -23.29
C ASP A 85 -10.40 -27.92 -24.48
N TYR A 86 -10.92 -27.76 -25.70
CA TYR A 86 -10.12 -27.60 -26.91
C TYR A 86 -9.72 -26.14 -27.17
N GLY A 87 -10.13 -25.19 -26.33
CA GLY A 87 -9.84 -23.77 -26.49
C GLY A 87 -10.71 -23.06 -27.53
N THR A 88 -11.82 -23.67 -27.94
CA THR A 88 -12.82 -23.06 -28.83
C THR A 88 -13.83 -22.24 -28.03
N VAL A 89 -14.16 -21.04 -28.51
CA VAL A 89 -15.21 -20.20 -27.93
C VAL A 89 -16.59 -20.84 -28.19
N ILE A 90 -17.26 -21.24 -27.11
CA ILE A 90 -18.60 -21.86 -27.13
C ILE A 90 -19.71 -20.89 -26.67
N TRP A 91 -19.34 -19.82 -25.98
CA TRP A 91 -20.25 -18.72 -25.62
C TRP A 91 -19.46 -17.42 -25.53
N GLN A 92 -20.09 -16.29 -25.86
CA GLN A 92 -19.46 -14.97 -25.80
C GLN A 92 -20.48 -13.86 -25.51
N TYR A 93 -20.04 -12.85 -24.78
CA TYR A 93 -20.77 -11.60 -24.53
C TYR A 93 -19.84 -10.41 -24.79
N ASN A 94 -20.26 -9.52 -25.70
CA ASN A 94 -19.55 -8.29 -26.09
C ASN A 94 -18.05 -8.50 -26.43
N MET A 95 -17.66 -9.70 -26.86
CA MET A 95 -16.28 -10.04 -27.21
C MET A 95 -15.84 -9.22 -28.44
N PRO A 96 -14.70 -8.51 -28.38
CA PRO A 96 -14.18 -7.76 -29.52
C PRO A 96 -14.00 -8.64 -30.75
N SER A 97 -14.47 -8.16 -31.91
CA SER A 97 -14.51 -8.93 -33.17
C SER A 97 -13.13 -9.31 -33.73
N HIS A 98 -12.07 -8.62 -33.32
CA HIS A 98 -10.70 -8.89 -33.74
C HIS A 98 -10.04 -10.04 -32.96
N LEU A 99 -10.63 -10.49 -31.85
CA LEU A 99 -10.09 -11.59 -31.07
C LEU A 99 -10.41 -12.95 -31.74
N PRO A 100 -9.46 -13.90 -31.75
CA PRO A 100 -9.68 -15.19 -32.37
C PRO A 100 -10.72 -16.02 -31.58
N LYS A 101 -11.44 -16.91 -32.26
CA LYS A 101 -12.41 -17.83 -31.63
C LYS A 101 -11.82 -19.18 -31.21
N GLN A 102 -10.53 -19.34 -31.42
CA GLN A 102 -9.78 -20.56 -31.14
C GLN A 102 -8.45 -20.16 -30.47
N TYR A 103 -8.16 -20.79 -29.35
CA TYR A 103 -6.95 -20.55 -28.57
C TYR A 103 -6.21 -21.86 -28.35
N SER A 104 -4.88 -21.82 -28.44
CA SER A 104 -4.07 -22.95 -28.01
C SER A 104 -3.93 -22.96 -26.49
N SER A 105 -3.57 -24.11 -25.91
CA SER A 105 -3.25 -24.19 -24.48
C SER A 105 -2.12 -23.22 -24.07
N THR A 106 -1.21 -22.91 -25.00
CA THR A 106 -0.16 -21.91 -24.80
C THR A 106 -0.72 -20.49 -24.67
N ASP A 107 -1.72 -20.14 -25.47
CA ASP A 107 -2.38 -18.83 -25.37
C ASP A 107 -3.14 -18.69 -24.06
N ILE A 108 -3.86 -19.74 -23.68
CA ILE A 108 -4.57 -19.85 -22.40
C ILE A 108 -3.60 -19.69 -21.21
N ALA A 109 -2.46 -20.37 -21.24
CA ALA A 109 -1.42 -20.24 -20.23
C ALA A 109 -0.83 -18.81 -20.14
N LYS A 110 -0.73 -18.08 -21.27
CA LYS A 110 -0.26 -16.69 -21.28
C LYS A 110 -1.28 -15.74 -20.67
N PHE A 111 -2.51 -15.72 -21.17
CA PHE A 111 -3.50 -14.74 -20.72
C PHE A 111 -4.03 -15.05 -19.31
N SER A 112 -4.02 -16.32 -18.87
CA SER A 112 -4.39 -16.64 -17.48
C SER A 112 -3.55 -15.89 -16.45
N ARG A 113 -2.26 -15.67 -16.74
CA ARG A 113 -1.32 -14.94 -15.88
C ARG A 113 -1.27 -13.45 -16.17
N TRP A 114 -1.41 -13.08 -17.44
CA TRP A 114 -1.16 -11.73 -17.93
C TRP A 114 -2.37 -11.20 -18.69
N TYR A 115 -2.16 -10.76 -19.92
CA TYR A 115 -3.15 -10.13 -20.76
C TYR A 115 -3.45 -11.03 -21.96
N LEU A 116 -4.68 -10.96 -22.46
CA LEU A 116 -4.97 -11.41 -23.81
C LEU A 116 -4.80 -10.20 -24.72
N ASN A 117 -3.71 -10.16 -25.49
CA ASN A 117 -3.23 -8.94 -26.15
C ASN A 117 -3.05 -7.82 -25.11
N GLU A 118 -3.87 -6.77 -25.16
CA GLU A 118 -3.86 -5.64 -24.21
C GLU A 118 -4.96 -5.74 -23.14
N TYR A 119 -5.83 -6.76 -23.23
CA TYR A 119 -6.96 -6.92 -22.32
C TYR A 119 -6.54 -7.64 -21.04
N PRO A 120 -6.67 -7.03 -19.85
CA PRO A 120 -6.52 -7.74 -18.59
C PRO A 120 -7.66 -8.74 -18.44
N THR A 121 -7.32 -10.00 -18.21
CA THR A 121 -8.29 -11.09 -18.17
C THR A 121 -8.48 -11.67 -16.76
N TYR A 122 -9.68 -12.12 -16.44
CA TYR A 122 -9.93 -13.00 -15.32
C TYR A 122 -10.33 -14.36 -15.86
N VAL A 123 -9.83 -15.41 -15.24
CA VAL A 123 -10.08 -16.80 -15.65
C VAL A 123 -10.68 -17.54 -14.48
N TYR A 124 -11.76 -18.30 -14.73
CA TYR A 124 -12.45 -19.08 -13.72
C TYR A 124 -12.98 -20.39 -14.30
N GLU A 125 -12.98 -21.43 -13.48
CA GLU A 125 -13.53 -22.73 -13.83
C GLU A 125 -15.06 -22.65 -13.90
N HIS A 126 -15.64 -23.21 -14.96
CA HIS A 126 -17.08 -23.31 -15.16
C HIS A 126 -17.42 -24.75 -15.56
N SER A 127 -18.65 -25.21 -15.31
CA SER A 127 -19.06 -26.59 -15.59
C SER A 127 -18.94 -26.99 -17.07
N ALA A 128 -19.06 -26.03 -17.99
CA ALA A 128 -18.87 -26.22 -19.43
C ALA A 128 -17.44 -25.93 -19.95
N GLY A 129 -16.48 -25.63 -19.08
CA GLY A 129 -15.09 -25.37 -19.45
C GLY A 129 -14.47 -24.20 -18.71
N LEU A 130 -13.94 -23.23 -19.45
CA LEU A 130 -13.16 -22.11 -18.90
C LEU A 130 -13.82 -20.76 -19.20
N LEU A 131 -14.27 -20.06 -18.16
CA LEU A 131 -14.77 -18.70 -18.27
C LEU A 131 -13.60 -17.71 -18.30
N VAL A 132 -13.61 -16.85 -19.31
CA VAL A 132 -12.63 -15.77 -19.48
C VAL A 132 -13.37 -14.44 -19.57
N ILE A 133 -13.03 -13.50 -18.69
CA ILE A 133 -13.59 -12.15 -18.67
C ILE A 133 -12.46 -11.16 -18.99
N GLY A 134 -12.57 -10.37 -20.05
CA GLY A 134 -11.62 -9.30 -20.37
C GLY A 134 -12.17 -7.92 -20.02
N CYS A 135 -11.36 -7.09 -19.37
CA CYS A 135 -11.71 -5.69 -19.10
C CYS A 135 -11.05 -4.77 -20.13
N ALA A 136 -11.51 -3.52 -20.25
CA ALA A 136 -10.92 -2.54 -21.15
C ALA A 136 -9.38 -2.41 -20.98
N PRO A 137 -8.63 -2.13 -22.07
CA PRO A 137 -7.20 -1.84 -21.96
C PRO A 137 -6.93 -0.70 -20.96
N GLU A 138 -5.75 -0.73 -20.33
CA GLU A 138 -5.31 0.26 -19.34
C GLU A 138 -6.18 0.38 -18.06
N SER A 139 -7.23 -0.43 -17.91
CA SER A 139 -8.08 -0.41 -16.71
C SER A 139 -7.46 -1.12 -15.51
N ILE A 140 -6.66 -2.17 -15.74
CA ILE A 140 -6.10 -3.03 -14.69
C ILE A 140 -4.63 -3.32 -14.96
N VAL A 141 -3.79 -3.13 -13.94
CA VAL A 141 -2.40 -3.59 -13.93
C VAL A 141 -2.32 -4.96 -13.26
N LYS A 142 -1.95 -5.99 -14.02
CA LYS A 142 -1.74 -7.34 -13.49
C LYS A 142 -0.31 -7.55 -13.03
N TRP A 143 -0.18 -7.97 -11.77
CA TRP A 143 1.09 -8.35 -11.16
C TRP A 143 1.15 -9.86 -10.97
N ASN A 144 1.77 -10.59 -11.90
CA ASN A 144 2.09 -11.99 -11.68
C ASN A 144 3.43 -12.07 -10.93
N TYR A 145 3.33 -12.18 -9.61
CA TYR A 145 4.48 -12.03 -8.73
C TYR A 145 4.95 -13.39 -8.21
N SER A 146 6.19 -13.74 -8.52
CA SER A 146 6.92 -14.84 -7.88
C SER A 146 8.22 -14.27 -7.32
N MET A 147 8.51 -14.60 -6.07
CA MET A 147 9.57 -13.95 -5.31
C MET A 147 10.33 -15.02 -4.53
N ASN A 148 11.65 -14.90 -4.48
CA ASN A 148 12.48 -15.82 -3.72
C ASN A 148 12.22 -15.63 -2.22
N THR A 149 12.04 -16.72 -1.48
CA THR A 149 11.74 -16.68 -0.03
C THR A 149 12.77 -15.89 0.77
N LYS A 150 14.06 -16.00 0.44
CA LYS A 150 15.13 -15.23 1.10
C LYS A 150 15.02 -13.74 0.79
N TYR A 151 14.71 -13.40 -0.46
CA TYR A 151 14.52 -12.00 -0.87
C TYR A 151 13.32 -11.37 -0.16
N THR A 152 12.19 -12.08 -0.04
CA THR A 152 11.02 -11.62 0.73
C THR A 152 11.36 -11.37 2.20
N SER A 153 12.06 -12.31 2.85
CA SER A 153 12.46 -12.13 4.25
C SER A 153 13.44 -10.95 4.44
N LEU A 154 14.37 -10.76 3.51
CA LEU A 154 15.36 -9.68 3.57
C LEU A 154 14.71 -8.32 3.32
N MET A 155 13.74 -8.23 2.40
CA MET A 155 12.97 -7.02 2.17
C MET A 155 12.18 -6.61 3.43
N LEU A 156 11.52 -7.57 4.08
CA LEU A 156 10.81 -7.32 5.33
C LEU A 156 11.76 -6.85 6.44
N ALA A 157 12.90 -7.52 6.60
CA ALA A 157 13.94 -7.11 7.55
C ALA A 157 14.48 -5.71 7.24
N GLY A 158 14.66 -5.38 5.95
CA GLY A 158 15.07 -4.05 5.49
C GLY A 158 14.11 -2.95 5.92
N CYS A 159 12.79 -3.17 5.79
CA CYS A 159 11.78 -2.24 6.28
C CYS A 159 11.92 -1.99 7.78
N VAL A 160 12.12 -3.06 8.58
CA VAL A 160 12.32 -2.95 10.03
C VAL A 160 13.61 -2.18 10.36
N ILE A 161 14.71 -2.46 9.65
CA ILE A 161 15.98 -1.76 9.83
C ILE A 161 15.84 -0.26 9.54
N ILE A 162 15.11 0.14 8.50
CA ILE A 162 14.88 1.55 8.17
C ILE A 162 14.13 2.26 9.30
N VAL A 163 13.11 1.62 9.89
CA VAL A 163 12.38 2.17 11.04
C VAL A 163 13.32 2.34 12.24
N ILE A 164 14.11 1.32 12.55
CA ILE A 164 15.08 1.37 13.66
C ILE A 164 16.12 2.48 13.42
N ALA A 165 16.65 2.59 12.20
CA ALA A 165 17.62 3.62 11.84
C ALA A 165 17.03 5.03 11.98
N ASN A 166 15.77 5.23 11.61
CA ASN A 166 15.07 6.51 11.80
C ASN A 166 14.88 6.85 13.28
N VAL A 167 14.49 5.88 14.11
CA VAL A 167 14.40 6.06 15.57
C VAL A 167 15.76 6.42 16.15
N PHE A 168 16.82 5.73 15.73
CA PHE A 168 18.18 5.99 16.18
C PHE A 168 18.66 7.39 15.77
N LEU A 169 18.40 7.81 14.53
CA LEU A 169 18.71 9.15 14.04
C LEU A 169 17.99 10.23 14.87
N MET A 170 16.71 10.04 15.19
CA MET A 170 15.96 10.95 16.05
C MET A 170 16.56 11.05 17.45
N LEU A 171 16.96 9.91 18.05
CA LEU A 171 17.61 9.90 19.37
C LEU A 171 18.94 10.66 19.35
N LEU A 172 19.75 10.51 18.30
CA LEU A 172 21.00 11.27 18.14
C LEU A 172 20.76 12.78 18.01
N LEU A 173 19.80 13.19 17.18
CA LEU A 173 19.43 14.60 17.02
C LEU A 173 18.94 15.19 18.35
N PHE A 174 18.15 14.42 19.10
CA PHE A 174 17.68 14.82 20.42
C PHE A 174 18.83 14.98 21.43
N TRP A 175 19.73 14.00 21.50
CA TRP A 175 20.89 14.06 22.38
C TRP A 175 21.72 15.31 22.10
N ARG A 176 22.02 15.57 20.83
CA ARG A 176 22.78 16.76 20.41
C ARG A 176 22.06 18.07 20.75
N ASN A 177 20.75 18.12 20.59
CA ASN A 177 19.96 19.31 20.94
C ASN A 177 19.98 19.56 22.45
N THR A 178 19.79 18.52 23.26
CA THR A 178 19.82 18.60 24.72
C THR A 178 21.17 19.10 25.23
N GLN A 179 22.27 18.54 24.72
CA GLN A 179 23.61 19.00 25.10
C GLN A 179 23.87 20.48 24.75
N ARG A 180 23.35 20.97 23.62
CA ARG A 180 23.45 22.38 23.25
C ARG A 180 22.66 23.27 24.21
N VAL A 181 21.43 22.88 24.53
CA VAL A 181 20.54 23.61 25.44
C VAL A 181 21.11 23.63 26.86
N GLU A 182 21.60 22.49 27.34
CA GLU A 182 22.24 22.38 28.65
C GLU A 182 23.43 23.33 28.75
N LYS A 183 24.38 23.29 27.79
CA LYS A 183 25.54 24.20 27.77
C LYS A 183 25.16 25.68 27.76
N ALA A 184 24.03 26.05 27.15
CA ALA A 184 23.56 27.44 27.12
C ALA A 184 22.90 27.87 28.43
N ILE A 185 22.23 26.95 29.14
CA ILE A 185 21.47 27.25 30.36
C ILE A 185 22.35 27.15 31.62
N THR A 186 23.31 26.23 31.69
CA THR A 186 24.22 26.07 32.84
C THR A 186 24.85 27.38 33.32
N PRO A 187 25.43 28.24 32.47
CA PRO A 187 26.02 29.51 32.93
C PRO A 187 24.97 30.51 33.44
N ILE A 188 23.75 30.50 32.91
CA ILE A 188 22.64 31.36 33.39
C ILE A 188 22.21 30.94 34.79
N LEU A 189 22.04 29.64 35.03
CA LEU A 189 21.68 29.12 36.35
C LEU A 189 22.76 29.40 37.38
N GLN A 190 24.04 29.20 37.02
CA GLN A 190 25.18 29.54 37.87
C GLN A 190 25.24 31.04 38.17
N GLY A 191 24.90 31.90 37.21
CA GLY A 191 24.82 33.34 37.40
C GLY A 191 23.73 33.74 38.40
N ILE A 192 22.52 33.17 38.28
CA ILE A 192 21.40 33.42 39.21
C ILE A 192 21.76 32.94 40.63
N GLU A 193 22.39 31.77 40.76
CA GLU A 193 22.80 31.21 42.06
C GLU A 193 23.87 32.07 42.74
N LYS A 194 24.86 32.58 41.98
CA LYS A 194 25.88 33.50 42.52
C LYS A 194 25.30 34.83 42.99
N ILE A 195 24.41 35.43 42.22
CA ILE A 195 23.72 36.68 42.58
C ILE A 195 22.85 36.45 43.83
N SER A 196 22.11 35.34 43.89
CA SER A 196 21.28 34.98 45.05
C SER A 196 22.09 34.76 46.33
N ASN A 197 23.34 34.31 46.22
CA ASN A 197 24.25 34.11 47.35
C ASN A 197 25.07 35.38 47.70
N GLY A 198 24.74 36.53 47.11
CA GLY A 198 25.38 37.82 47.40
C GLY A 198 26.81 37.96 46.85
N GLN A 199 27.21 37.11 45.91
CA GLN A 199 28.51 37.20 45.23
C GLN A 199 28.38 38.09 43.99
N GLU A 200 29.28 39.08 43.84
CA GLU A 200 29.32 39.91 42.63
C GLU A 200 29.62 39.06 41.39
N VAL A 201 28.75 39.17 40.39
CA VAL A 201 28.95 38.57 39.06
C VAL A 201 29.40 39.68 38.12
N SER A 202 30.70 39.72 37.80
CA SER A 202 31.21 40.54 36.71
C SER A 202 30.91 39.83 35.39
N LEU A 203 29.99 40.40 34.62
CA LEU A 203 29.72 39.96 33.24
C LEU A 203 30.83 40.52 32.36
N PRO A 204 31.63 39.69 31.66
CA PRO A 204 32.48 40.22 30.61
C PRO A 204 31.58 40.75 29.51
N GLU A 205 31.61 42.07 29.31
CA GLU A 205 31.01 42.74 28.17
C GLU A 205 31.57 42.10 26.90
N LYS A 206 30.70 41.46 26.11
CA LYS A 206 31.04 41.08 24.75
C LYS A 206 30.93 42.34 23.90
N GLU A 207 32.04 43.05 23.73
CA GLU A 207 32.21 43.89 22.56
C GLU A 207 32.24 42.99 21.32
N ASN A 208 31.22 43.18 20.48
CA ASN A 208 31.08 42.81 19.06
C ASN A 208 31.71 41.49 18.56
#